data_AF-A0A2V8KFH2-F1
#
_entry.id   AF-A0A2V8KFH2-F1
#
_cell.length_a   1.000
_cell.length_b   1.000
_cell.length_c   1.000
_cell.angle_alpha   90.00
_cell.angle_beta   90.00
_cell.angle_gamma   90.00
#
_symmetry.space_group_name_H-M   'P 1'
#
loop_
_entity.id
_entity.type
_entity.pdbx_description
1 polymer ?
#
loop_
_entity_poly.entity_id
_entity_poly.type
_entity_poly.pdbx_seq_one_letter_code
_entity_poly.pdbx_strand_id
1 'polypeptide(L)'
;PTDGIVSPPTLTPVGADGTFRIDNLREGTYQIRVVNLPPGYYVKSALLGGTDVLTDVFRFSGTISGTLDVVVSSGAAQVSGGVIDGANRPVSRVQAVLVPMQRNRTDLYKTAVTDQNGRFTMMGITPGEYKLFGWNGLEPYRFMDPDFISKFESDGTPVHVDESSAQAIQVRMIPAL
;
A
#
# COMPACT_ATOMS: atom_id res chain seq x y z
N PRO A 1 4.86 -36.61 -3.56
CA PRO A 1 4.18 -35.67 -2.63
C PRO A 1 3.67 -34.48 -3.42
N THR A 2 2.36 -34.35 -3.58
CA THR A 2 1.72 -33.26 -4.31
C THR A 2 1.99 -31.95 -3.59
N ASP A 3 2.82 -31.10 -4.20
CA ASP A 3 2.96 -29.68 -3.86
C ASP A 3 1.59 -29.03 -4.07
N GLY A 4 0.77 -29.08 -3.02
CA GLY A 4 -0.56 -28.50 -3.01
C GLY A 4 -0.42 -26.99 -3.16
N ILE A 5 -0.90 -26.47 -4.30
CA ILE A 5 -1.08 -25.05 -4.52
C ILE A 5 -1.86 -24.51 -3.31
N VAL A 6 -1.17 -23.79 -2.43
CA VAL A 6 -1.81 -23.09 -1.32
C VAL A 6 -2.63 -22.00 -1.97
N SER A 7 -3.94 -22.22 -2.08
CA SER A 7 -4.84 -21.14 -2.46
C SER A 7 -4.71 -20.07 -1.40
N PRO A 8 -4.37 -18.82 -1.77
CA PRO A 8 -4.33 -17.75 -0.79
C PRO A 8 -5.71 -17.66 -0.12
N PRO A 9 -5.78 -17.35 1.18
CA PRO A 9 -7.06 -17.15 1.84
C PRO A 9 -7.87 -16.13 1.04
N THR A 10 -9.11 -16.47 0.73
CA THR A 10 -10.03 -15.60 0.01
C THR A 10 -10.40 -14.40 0.88
N LEU A 11 -10.72 -13.28 0.23
CA LEU A 11 -11.31 -12.14 0.91
C LEU A 11 -12.57 -12.62 1.63
N THR A 12 -12.65 -12.33 2.93
CA THR A 12 -13.76 -12.72 3.78
C THR A 12 -14.60 -11.49 4.08
N PRO A 13 -15.88 -11.45 3.65
CA PRO A 13 -16.77 -10.37 4.01
C PRO A 13 -16.93 -10.30 5.52
N VAL A 14 -16.97 -9.07 6.04
CA VAL A 14 -17.36 -8.82 7.43
C VAL A 14 -18.89 -8.71 7.46
N GLY A 15 -19.52 -9.51 8.31
CA GLY A 15 -20.96 -9.46 8.55
C GLY A 15 -21.39 -8.13 9.15
N ALA A 16 -22.69 -7.83 9.09
CA ALA A 16 -23.25 -6.61 9.66
C ALA A 16 -23.04 -6.50 11.18
N ASP A 17 -22.83 -7.63 11.85
CA ASP A 17 -22.50 -7.76 13.27
C ASP A 17 -20.99 -7.67 13.57
N GLY A 18 -20.17 -7.37 12.57
CA GLY A 18 -18.71 -7.29 12.69
C GLY A 18 -18.00 -8.65 12.69
N THR A 19 -18.74 -9.76 12.54
CA THR A 19 -18.13 -11.11 12.53
C THR A 19 -17.61 -11.47 11.15
N PHE A 20 -16.52 -12.24 11.11
CA PHE A 20 -16.00 -12.82 9.87
C PHE A 20 -15.37 -14.18 10.20
N ARG A 21 -15.25 -15.04 9.18
CA ARG A 21 -14.66 -16.37 9.33
C ARG A 21 -13.72 -16.64 8.18
N ILE A 22 -12.47 -17.00 8.51
CA ILE A 22 -11.48 -17.48 7.56
C ILE A 22 -11.35 -18.98 7.74
N ASP A 23 -11.76 -19.73 6.73
CA ASP A 23 -11.70 -21.19 6.73
C ASP A 23 -10.37 -21.71 6.14
N ASN A 24 -9.99 -22.91 6.56
CA ASN A 24 -8.84 -23.65 6.03
C ASN A 24 -7.49 -22.92 6.13
N LEU A 25 -7.34 -22.04 7.13
CA LEU A 25 -6.05 -21.42 7.43
C LEU A 25 -5.10 -22.50 7.95
N ARG A 26 -3.93 -22.64 7.31
CA ARG A 26 -2.88 -23.58 7.75
C ARG A 26 -1.95 -22.87 8.72
N GLU A 27 -1.29 -23.64 9.58
CA GLU A 27 -0.21 -23.07 10.40
C GLU A 27 0.82 -22.38 9.52
N GLY A 28 1.22 -21.17 9.93
CA GLY A 28 2.07 -20.33 9.09
C GLY A 28 2.04 -18.88 9.50
N THR A 29 2.61 -18.07 8.63
CA THR A 29 2.82 -16.64 8.83
C THR A 29 2.02 -15.86 7.79
N TYR A 30 1.23 -14.90 8.24
CA TYR A 30 0.25 -14.18 7.44
C TYR A 30 0.36 -12.67 7.66
N GLN A 31 0.03 -11.89 6.63
CA GLN A 31 -0.26 -10.47 6.76
C GLN A 31 -1.78 -10.28 6.77
N ILE A 32 -2.30 -9.57 7.77
CA ILE A 32 -3.72 -9.21 7.83
C ILE A 32 -3.89 -7.88 7.10
N ARG A 33 -4.81 -7.85 6.12
CA ARG A 33 -5.14 -6.62 5.38
C ARG A 33 -6.64 -6.40 5.41
N VAL A 34 -7.04 -5.20 5.79
CA VAL A 34 -8.42 -4.73 5.65
C VAL A 34 -8.49 -3.94 4.35
N VAL A 35 -9.33 -4.41 3.42
CA VAL A 35 -9.44 -3.87 2.06
C VAL A 35 -10.88 -3.47 1.76
N ASN A 36 -11.11 -2.81 0.63
CA ASN A 36 -12.44 -2.36 0.18
C ASN A 36 -13.15 -1.43 1.17
N LEU A 37 -12.38 -0.61 1.91
CA LEU A 37 -12.95 0.48 2.69
C LEU A 37 -13.64 1.49 1.77
N PRO A 38 -14.72 2.16 2.22
CA PRO A 38 -15.33 3.23 1.45
C PRO A 38 -14.32 4.34 1.12
N PRO A 39 -14.51 5.09 0.02
CA PRO A 39 -13.66 6.23 -0.31
C PRO A 39 -13.55 7.22 0.86
N GLY A 40 -12.34 7.75 1.10
CA GLY A 40 -12.06 8.67 2.21
C GLY A 40 -11.73 7.99 3.54
N TYR A 41 -11.83 6.66 3.63
CA TYR A 41 -11.47 5.91 4.83
C TYR A 41 -10.12 5.20 4.70
N TYR A 42 -9.44 5.04 5.82
CA TYR A 42 -8.22 4.25 5.93
C TYR A 42 -8.17 3.48 7.26
N VAL A 43 -7.38 2.41 7.31
CA VAL A 43 -7.13 1.64 8.53
C VAL A 43 -6.14 2.41 9.40
N LYS A 44 -6.60 2.89 10.55
CA LYS A 44 -5.76 3.61 11.51
C LYS A 44 -5.00 2.63 12.41
N SER A 45 -5.65 1.55 12.83
CA SER A 45 -5.03 0.46 13.58
C SER A 45 -5.79 -0.85 13.40
N ALA A 46 -5.09 -1.97 13.56
CA ALA A 46 -5.71 -3.28 13.71
C ALA A 46 -4.94 -4.07 14.78
N LEU A 47 -5.64 -4.46 15.84
CA LEU A 47 -5.05 -5.17 16.98
C LEU A 47 -5.72 -6.54 17.12
N LEU A 48 -4.95 -7.62 17.13
CA LEU A 48 -5.45 -8.95 17.48
C LEU A 48 -5.03 -9.29 18.90
N GLY A 49 -5.99 -9.30 19.83
CA GLY A 49 -5.68 -9.56 21.25
C GLY A 49 -4.64 -8.58 21.84
N GLY A 50 -4.57 -7.36 21.31
CA GLY A 50 -3.60 -6.33 21.70
C GLY A 50 -2.32 -6.24 20.87
N THR A 51 -2.06 -7.17 19.94
CA THR A 51 -0.89 -7.13 19.05
C THR A 51 -1.21 -6.43 17.73
N ASP A 52 -0.35 -5.49 17.29
CA ASP A 52 -0.52 -4.79 15.99
C ASP A 52 -0.25 -5.74 14.82
N VAL A 53 -1.30 -6.10 14.11
CA VAL A 53 -1.24 -7.03 12.96
C VAL A 53 -1.08 -6.35 11.61
N LEU A 54 -1.01 -5.01 11.58
CA LEU A 54 -0.67 -4.27 10.37
C LEU A 54 0.85 -4.26 10.19
N THR A 55 1.58 -4.03 11.27
CA THR A 55 3.04 -3.87 11.27
C THR A 55 3.76 -5.20 11.44
N ASP A 56 3.23 -6.08 12.30
CA ASP A 56 3.85 -7.37 12.61
C ASP A 56 3.22 -8.49 11.78
N VAL A 57 4.04 -9.51 11.52
CA VAL A 57 3.57 -10.69 10.81
C VAL A 57 2.79 -11.58 11.77
N PHE A 58 1.54 -11.87 11.41
CA PHE A 58 0.65 -12.68 12.22
C PHE A 58 1.02 -14.18 12.09
N ARG A 59 1.42 -14.81 13.19
CA ARG A 59 1.70 -16.25 13.23
C ARG A 59 0.47 -17.03 13.68
N PHE A 60 -0.04 -17.87 12.79
CA PHE A 60 -1.12 -18.79 13.10
C PHE A 60 -0.58 -20.18 13.44
N SER A 61 -1.00 -20.74 14.57
CA SER A 61 -0.61 -22.06 15.07
C SER A 61 -1.80 -22.99 15.33
N GLY A 62 -2.86 -22.87 14.51
CA GLY A 62 -4.01 -23.79 14.53
C GLY A 62 -5.23 -23.32 15.32
N THR A 63 -5.08 -22.42 16.28
CA THR A 63 -6.22 -21.78 16.96
C THR A 63 -5.89 -20.33 17.27
N ILE A 64 -6.85 -19.45 16.99
CA ILE A 64 -6.80 -18.04 17.41
C ILE A 64 -7.79 -17.87 18.54
N SER A 65 -7.31 -17.34 19.66
CA SER A 65 -8.14 -16.77 20.70
C SER A 65 -7.91 -15.26 20.71
N GLY A 66 -8.99 -14.49 20.65
CA GLY A 66 -8.93 -13.03 20.69
C GLY A 66 -9.89 -12.36 19.72
N THR A 67 -10.04 -11.06 19.90
CA THR A 67 -10.82 -10.17 19.04
C THR A 67 -9.85 -9.41 18.14
N LEU A 68 -10.20 -9.25 16.86
CA LEU A 68 -9.53 -8.33 15.96
C LEU A 68 -10.22 -6.96 16.06
N ASP A 69 -9.61 -6.04 16.79
CA ASP A 69 -10.08 -4.66 16.92
C ASP A 69 -9.52 -3.83 15.77
N VAL A 70 -10.38 -3.41 14.84
CA VAL A 70 -10.01 -2.57 13.69
C VAL A 70 -10.55 -1.16 13.90
N VAL A 71 -9.68 -0.17 13.90
CA VAL A 71 -10.06 1.25 13.90
C VAL A 71 -9.90 1.80 12.50
N VAL A 72 -11.00 2.33 11.95
CA VAL A 72 -11.04 3.01 10.67
C VAL A 72 -11.26 4.50 10.91
N SER A 73 -10.51 5.37 10.24
CA SER A 73 -10.73 6.83 10.28
C SER A 73 -11.22 7.33 8.93
N SER A 74 -12.18 8.27 8.97
CA SER A 74 -12.52 9.11 7.83
C SER A 74 -11.53 10.26 7.77
N GLY A 75 -10.59 10.19 6.84
CA GLY A 75 -9.49 11.15 6.76
C GLY A 75 -8.39 10.72 5.81
N ALA A 76 -8.68 9.79 4.92
CA ALA A 76 -7.72 9.36 3.94
C ALA A 76 -7.45 10.51 2.96
N ALA A 77 -6.18 10.77 2.71
CA ALA A 77 -5.73 11.85 1.85
C ALA A 77 -5.73 11.45 0.38
N GLN A 78 -5.48 12.45 -0.47
CA GLN A 78 -5.27 12.33 -1.90
C GLN A 78 -3.91 12.91 -2.27
N VAL A 79 -3.13 12.15 -3.04
CA VAL A 79 -1.89 12.62 -3.66
C VAL A 79 -2.07 12.58 -5.18
N SER A 80 -1.95 13.73 -5.82
CA SER A 80 -2.03 13.89 -7.27
C SER A 80 -0.74 14.50 -7.79
N GLY A 81 -0.56 14.54 -9.11
CA GLY A 81 0.64 15.14 -9.65
C GLY A 81 0.86 14.88 -11.11
N GLY A 82 2.09 15.18 -11.54
CA GLY A 82 2.56 14.89 -12.88
C GLY A 82 3.96 14.30 -12.87
N VAL A 83 4.29 13.54 -13.91
CA VAL A 83 5.65 13.07 -14.15
C VAL A 83 6.23 13.78 -15.38
N ILE A 84 7.46 14.27 -15.26
CA ILE A 84 8.20 14.94 -16.35
C ILE A 84 9.55 14.26 -16.62
N ASP A 85 10.03 14.36 -17.87
CA ASP A 85 11.37 13.91 -18.25
C ASP A 85 12.46 14.97 -17.95
N GLY A 86 13.71 14.68 -18.36
CA GLY A 86 14.83 15.60 -18.23
C GLY A 86 14.68 16.92 -19.01
N ALA A 87 13.81 16.95 -20.04
CA ALA A 87 13.48 18.13 -20.82
C ALA A 87 12.22 18.86 -20.29
N ASN A 88 11.75 18.50 -19.08
CA ASN A 88 10.53 19.02 -18.44
C ASN A 88 9.25 18.77 -19.25
N ARG A 89 9.21 17.73 -20.08
CA ARG A 89 8.02 17.34 -20.84
C ARG A 89 7.21 16.32 -20.05
N PRO A 90 5.87 16.42 -20.01
CA PRO A 90 5.04 15.42 -19.35
C PRO A 90 5.21 14.04 -19.98
N VAL A 91 5.23 12.98 -19.15
CA VAL A 91 5.43 11.61 -19.60
C VAL A 91 4.25 10.74 -19.21
N SER A 92 3.55 10.21 -20.23
CA SER A 92 2.44 9.26 -20.07
C SER A 92 2.94 7.84 -19.81
N ARG A 93 2.08 6.98 -19.23
CA ARG A 93 2.37 5.55 -18.97
C ARG A 93 3.56 5.30 -18.02
N VAL A 94 3.86 6.25 -17.15
CA VAL A 94 4.85 6.11 -16.08
C VAL A 94 4.16 5.58 -14.84
N GLN A 95 4.79 4.64 -14.13
CA GLN A 95 4.30 4.16 -12.86
C GLN A 95 4.74 5.13 -11.75
N ALA A 96 3.79 5.92 -11.25
CA ALA A 96 3.95 6.68 -10.02
C ALA A 96 3.76 5.74 -8.83
N VAL A 97 4.72 5.73 -7.90
CA VAL A 97 4.71 4.85 -6.73
C VAL A 97 4.96 5.69 -5.48
N LEU A 98 4.00 5.66 -4.56
CA LEU A 98 4.12 6.24 -3.23
C LEU A 98 4.56 5.12 -2.27
N VAL A 99 5.80 5.24 -1.77
CA VAL A 99 6.48 4.25 -0.93
C VAL A 99 6.49 4.73 0.53
N PRO A 100 5.89 3.99 1.48
CA PRO A 100 5.76 4.39 2.89
C PRO A 100 7.06 4.22 3.65
N MET A 101 7.46 5.16 4.51
CA MET A 101 8.66 5.00 5.36
C MET A 101 8.60 3.74 6.24
N GLN A 102 7.40 3.30 6.64
CA GLN A 102 7.15 1.99 7.23
C GLN A 102 7.09 0.91 6.14
N ARG A 103 8.27 0.46 5.66
CA ARG A 103 8.36 -0.42 4.47
C ARG A 103 7.70 -1.80 4.65
N ASN A 104 7.51 -2.27 5.89
CA ASN A 104 6.81 -3.51 6.23
C ASN A 104 5.29 -3.41 6.08
N ARG A 105 4.74 -2.20 6.06
CA ARG A 105 3.31 -1.92 5.87
C ARG A 105 2.95 -1.94 4.38
N THR A 106 2.76 -3.13 3.83
CA THR A 106 2.48 -3.33 2.39
C THR A 106 1.16 -2.69 1.94
N ASP A 107 0.21 -2.50 2.86
CA ASP A 107 -1.06 -1.81 2.65
C ASP A 107 -0.93 -0.31 2.37
N LEU A 108 0.18 0.31 2.80
CA LEU A 108 0.44 1.74 2.64
C LEU A 108 1.05 2.10 1.27
N TYR A 109 1.53 1.12 0.51
CA TYR A 109 2.02 1.36 -0.84
C TYR A 109 0.86 1.74 -1.76
N LYS A 110 1.06 2.79 -2.57
CA LYS A 110 0.06 3.24 -3.54
C LYS A 110 0.72 3.44 -4.88
N THR A 111 -0.01 3.07 -5.94
CA THR A 111 0.47 3.21 -7.30
C THR A 111 -0.60 3.88 -8.15
N ALA A 112 -0.14 4.60 -9.17
CA ALA A 112 -0.96 5.11 -10.25
C ALA A 112 -0.13 5.12 -11.53
N VAL A 113 -0.80 5.02 -12.67
CA VAL A 113 -0.15 5.18 -13.98
C VAL A 113 -0.50 6.54 -14.52
N THR A 114 0.48 7.26 -15.06
CA THR A 114 0.22 8.58 -15.63
C THR A 114 -0.64 8.51 -16.90
N ASP A 115 -1.57 9.45 -17.02
CA ASP A 115 -2.44 9.63 -18.18
C ASP A 115 -1.68 10.22 -19.39
N GLN A 116 -2.38 10.50 -20.49
CA GLN A 116 -1.80 11.08 -21.71
C GLN A 116 -1.17 12.47 -21.50
N ASN A 117 -1.52 13.17 -20.42
CA ASN A 117 -0.97 14.47 -20.04
C ASN A 117 0.12 14.33 -18.97
N GLY A 118 0.57 13.11 -18.70
CA GLY A 118 1.57 12.81 -17.67
C GLY A 118 1.05 12.95 -16.24
N ARG A 119 -0.27 12.99 -16.01
CA ARG A 119 -0.87 13.21 -14.69
C ARG A 119 -1.25 11.91 -14.00
N PHE A 120 -1.14 11.86 -12.68
CA PHE A 120 -1.59 10.73 -11.86
C PHE A 120 -2.45 11.22 -10.68
N THR A 121 -3.22 10.30 -10.10
CA THR A 121 -3.96 10.53 -8.86
C THR A 121 -4.01 9.24 -8.05
N MET A 122 -3.71 9.36 -6.76
CA MET A 122 -3.80 8.29 -5.77
C MET A 122 -4.74 8.74 -4.65
N MET A 123 -5.66 7.87 -4.26
CA MET A 123 -6.67 8.12 -3.23
C MET A 123 -6.57 7.08 -2.12
N GLY A 124 -7.19 7.38 -0.97
CA GLY A 124 -7.18 6.45 0.16
C GLY A 124 -5.79 6.34 0.79
N ILE A 125 -5.05 7.46 0.83
CA ILE A 125 -3.71 7.52 1.38
C ILE A 125 -3.81 7.68 2.90
N THR A 126 -3.25 6.75 3.65
CA THR A 126 -3.13 6.85 5.10
C THR A 126 -2.16 8.00 5.45
N PRO A 127 -2.48 8.88 6.41
CA PRO A 127 -1.55 9.92 6.85
C PRO A 127 -0.20 9.36 7.31
N GLY A 128 0.89 10.06 7.00
CA GLY A 128 2.25 9.63 7.33
C GLY A 128 3.30 10.10 6.34
N GLU A 129 4.48 9.49 6.45
CA GLU A 129 5.67 9.85 5.66
C GLU A 129 5.87 8.90 4.48
N TYR A 130 6.05 9.48 3.28
CA TYR A 130 6.20 8.75 2.03
C TYR A 130 7.33 9.31 1.17
N LYS A 131 7.80 8.49 0.22
CA LYS A 131 8.56 8.97 -0.94
C LYS A 131 7.81 8.62 -2.21
N LEU A 132 7.69 9.59 -3.11
CA LEU A 132 7.05 9.44 -4.40
C LEU A 132 8.11 9.29 -5.50
N PHE A 133 7.95 8.26 -6.31
CA PHE A 133 8.82 7.92 -7.43
C PHE A 133 8.00 7.84 -8.72
N GLY A 134 8.62 8.09 -9.86
CA GLY A 134 8.01 7.90 -11.18
C GLY A 134 8.89 7.04 -12.08
N TRP A 135 8.69 5.73 -12.10
CA TRP A 135 9.49 4.81 -12.92
C TRP A 135 8.84 4.51 -14.26
N ASN A 136 9.63 4.60 -15.33
CA ASN A 136 9.23 4.09 -16.63
C ASN A 136 9.57 2.59 -16.73
N GLY A 137 8.59 1.76 -17.13
CA GLY A 137 8.83 0.35 -17.42
C GLY A 137 9.22 -0.54 -16.22
N LEU A 138 8.84 -0.17 -15.00
CA LEU A 138 9.15 -0.96 -13.80
C LEU A 138 8.44 -2.31 -13.81
N GLU A 139 9.16 -3.38 -13.44
CA GLU A 139 8.51 -4.68 -13.27
C GLU A 139 7.49 -4.65 -12.11
N PRO A 140 6.37 -5.38 -12.22
CA PRO A 140 5.38 -5.45 -11.15
C PRO A 140 6.02 -5.78 -9.79
N TYR A 141 5.65 -5.01 -8.77
CA TYR A 141 6.11 -5.18 -7.39
C TYR A 141 7.61 -4.98 -7.14
N ARG A 142 8.42 -4.60 -8.15
CA ARG A 142 9.86 -4.34 -7.97
C ARG A 142 10.13 -3.28 -6.90
N PHE A 143 9.24 -2.29 -6.79
CA PHE A 143 9.26 -1.23 -5.78
C PHE A 143 9.06 -1.72 -4.32
N MET A 144 8.69 -2.98 -4.11
CA MET A 144 8.57 -3.56 -2.76
C MET A 144 9.87 -4.21 -2.29
N ASP A 145 10.86 -4.39 -3.16
CA ASP A 145 12.18 -4.89 -2.80
C ASP A 145 13.02 -3.77 -2.15
N PRO A 146 13.40 -3.90 -0.87
CA PRO A 146 14.24 -2.91 -0.18
C PRO A 146 15.58 -2.67 -0.88
N ASP A 147 16.20 -3.71 -1.43
CA ASP A 147 17.50 -3.60 -2.10
C ASP A 147 17.40 -2.83 -3.41
N PHE A 148 16.24 -2.89 -4.07
CA PHE A 148 15.96 -2.07 -5.23
C PHE A 148 15.73 -0.61 -4.82
N ILE A 149 14.81 -0.37 -3.89
CA ILE A 149 14.43 0.99 -3.48
C ILE A 149 15.64 1.74 -2.92
N SER A 150 16.51 1.09 -2.14
CA SER A 150 17.71 1.69 -1.56
C SER A 150 18.61 2.40 -2.59
N LYS A 151 18.66 1.88 -3.83
CA LYS A 151 19.47 2.44 -4.93
C LYS A 151 18.92 3.74 -5.50
N PHE A 152 17.63 4.00 -5.29
CA PHE A 152 16.91 5.16 -5.82
C PHE A 152 16.46 6.12 -4.71
N GLU A 153 16.83 5.89 -3.44
CA GLU A 153 16.34 6.69 -2.31
C GLU A 153 16.55 8.21 -2.49
N SER A 154 17.61 8.63 -3.19
CA SER A 154 17.87 10.05 -3.50
C SER A 154 16.99 10.63 -4.61
N ASP A 155 16.44 9.78 -5.49
CA ASP A 155 15.58 10.19 -6.61
C ASP A 155 14.12 10.35 -6.18
N GLY A 156 13.74 9.76 -5.04
CA GLY A 156 12.41 9.85 -4.48
C GLY A 156 12.11 11.25 -3.92
N THR A 157 10.94 11.80 -4.27
CA THR A 157 10.46 13.06 -3.71
C THR A 157 9.82 12.80 -2.33
N PRO A 158 10.30 13.41 -1.24
CA PRO A 158 9.67 13.28 0.08
C PRO A 158 8.25 13.85 0.07
N VAL A 159 7.31 13.15 0.70
CA VAL A 159 5.91 13.54 0.79
C VAL A 159 5.42 13.31 2.22
N HIS A 160 5.07 14.40 2.90
CA HIS A 160 4.35 14.36 4.17
C HIS A 160 2.84 14.44 3.88
N VAL A 161 2.08 13.48 4.39
CA VAL A 161 0.63 13.39 4.15
C VAL A 161 -0.13 13.60 5.46
N ASP A 162 -0.87 14.70 5.54
CA ASP A 162 -1.79 15.00 6.64
C ASP A 162 -3.16 14.36 6.43
N GLU A 163 -3.91 14.19 7.52
CA GLU A 163 -5.30 13.71 7.48
C GLU A 163 -6.19 14.62 6.61
N SER A 164 -7.00 14.00 5.74
CA SER A 164 -7.88 14.67 4.77
C SER A 164 -7.19 15.63 3.79
N SER A 165 -5.86 15.57 3.68
CA SER A 165 -5.13 16.47 2.80
C SER A 165 -5.30 16.10 1.32
N ALA A 166 -5.16 17.11 0.46
CA ALA A 166 -5.07 16.95 -0.99
C ALA A 166 -3.83 17.71 -1.48
N GLN A 167 -2.88 16.98 -2.06
CA GLN A 167 -1.60 17.55 -2.50
C GLN A 167 -1.36 17.26 -3.99
N ALA A 168 -0.66 18.18 -4.65
CA ALA A 168 -0.25 18.07 -6.05
C ALA A 168 1.27 18.15 -6.15
N ILE A 169 1.91 17.10 -6.67
CA ILE A 169 3.37 16.93 -6.63
C ILE A 169 3.89 16.60 -8.02
N GLN A 170 4.81 17.43 -8.53
CA GLN A 170 5.53 17.15 -9.76
C GLN A 170 6.76 16.29 -9.42
N VAL A 171 6.94 15.16 -10.11
CA VAL A 171 8.14 14.31 -9.95
C VAL A 171 8.87 14.16 -11.28
N ARG A 172 10.19 13.98 -11.19
CA ARG A 172 11.02 13.63 -12.35
C ARG A 172 10.96 12.13 -12.58
N MET A 173 10.90 11.74 -13.85
CA MET A 173 10.93 10.35 -14.24
C MET A 173 12.30 9.74 -13.96
N ILE A 174 12.31 8.58 -13.33
CA ILE A 174 13.45 7.70 -13.23
C ILE A 174 13.43 6.79 -14.48
N PRO A 175 14.49 6.80 -15.30
CA PRO A 175 14.59 5.94 -16.48
C PRO A 175 14.47 4.46 -16.12
N ALA A 176 14.02 3.64 -17.08
CA ALA A 176 14.06 2.20 -16.95
C ALA A 176 15.52 1.72 -16.77
N LEU A 177 15.70 0.65 -15.98
CA LEU A 177 16.98 -0.05 -15.85
C LEU A 177 17.23 -0.99 -17.02
#